data_AF-A0A7Y6CWC6-F1
#
_entry.id   AF-A0A7Y6CWC6-F1
#
_cell.length_a   1.000
_cell.length_b   1.000
_cell.length_c   1.000
_cell.angle_alpha   90.00
_cell.angle_beta   90.00
_cell.angle_gamma   90.00
#
_symmetry.space_group_name_H-M   'P 1'
#
loop_
_entity.id
_entity.type
_entity.pdbx_description
1 polymer ?
#
loop_
_entity_poly.entity_id
_entity_poly.type
_entity_poly.pdbx_seq_one_letter_code
_entity_poly.pdbx_strand_id
1 'polypeptide(L)'
;MTTATLTFNEGASLPNRSIGAILVDSGKLSPENAERILRLQRERGLRFGDAAIQLGLLSQSDIDQALSRQFDYPYLLKGESKVSEKVVAAYNPFSKQVEALRALRSQLMVRWFDVDAKHKALAIVSPESGEGRSFIASNLAVVFSQLGERTLLIDADMRKPCQHELFGLDNRNGLSGVIAGRCTVADALQRVPDLLDLTVLPAGPTPPNPQELLGRPNFTQMLTDFAQDFDVILIDTPSGTQYADGNMISARAGASLMVVRTHVTHISAVRTLAEHMTSAHVAVVGSVVNEF
;
A
#
# COMPACT_ATOMS: atom_id res chain seq x y z
N MET A 1 -55.25 -8.52 -13.30
CA MET A 1 -54.24 -7.83 -14.14
C MET A 1 -53.28 -7.13 -13.18
N THR A 2 -52.15 -7.77 -12.88
CA THR A 2 -50.78 -7.37 -13.32
C THR A 2 -50.32 -6.09 -12.57
N THR A 3 -49.19 -5.99 -11.88
CA THR A 3 -47.95 -6.78 -11.90
C THR A 3 -47.15 -6.41 -10.64
N ALA A 4 -46.41 -7.36 -10.07
CA ALA A 4 -45.36 -7.11 -9.09
C ALA A 4 -44.14 -6.47 -9.76
N THR A 5 -43.42 -5.59 -9.05
CA THR A 5 -42.02 -5.30 -9.38
C THR A 5 -41.19 -5.32 -8.10
N LEU A 6 -40.21 -6.20 -8.14
CA LEU A 6 -39.33 -6.67 -7.07
C LEU A 6 -38.30 -5.61 -6.70
N THR A 7 -38.12 -5.44 -5.39
CA THR A 7 -36.98 -4.78 -4.75
C THR A 7 -35.71 -5.59 -5.00
N PHE A 8 -34.71 -4.99 -5.65
CA PHE A 8 -33.35 -5.52 -5.65
C PHE A 8 -32.69 -5.13 -4.33
N ASN A 9 -32.50 -6.13 -3.47
CA ASN A 9 -31.61 -6.08 -2.32
C ASN A 9 -30.57 -7.18 -2.54
N GLU A 10 -29.43 -6.85 -3.15
CA GLU A 10 -28.29 -7.75 -3.27
C GLU A 10 -27.08 -7.16 -2.56
N GLY A 11 -27.21 -7.04 -1.24
CA GLY A 11 -26.11 -7.09 -0.29
C GLY A 11 -26.18 -8.42 0.47
N ALA A 12 -26.17 -9.55 -0.25
CA ALA A 12 -26.14 -10.85 0.38
C ALA A 12 -24.69 -11.23 0.67
N SER A 13 -24.23 -10.99 1.90
CA SER A 13 -23.01 -11.61 2.43
C SER A 13 -23.10 -13.12 2.19
N LEU A 14 -22.22 -13.68 1.37
CA LEU A 14 -22.16 -15.12 1.14
C LEU A 14 -22.00 -15.82 2.50
N PRO A 15 -22.77 -16.88 2.81
CA PRO A 15 -22.66 -17.59 4.07
C PRO A 15 -21.23 -18.10 4.22
N ASN A 16 -20.66 -17.90 5.41
CA ASN A 16 -19.30 -18.24 5.84
C ASN A 16 -18.92 -19.70 5.45
N ARG A 17 -18.53 -19.92 4.18
CA ARG A 17 -18.23 -21.25 3.63
C ARG A 17 -16.89 -21.71 4.20
N SER A 18 -16.82 -22.98 4.62
CA SER A 18 -15.57 -23.53 5.13
C SER A 18 -14.51 -23.56 4.03
N ILE A 19 -13.24 -23.35 4.40
CA ILE A 19 -12.11 -23.38 3.46
C ILE A 19 -12.07 -24.66 2.62
N GLY A 20 -12.44 -25.80 3.21
CA GLY A 20 -12.52 -27.09 2.51
C GLY A 20 -13.59 -27.09 1.41
N ALA A 21 -14.76 -26.49 1.66
CA ALA A 21 -15.81 -26.37 0.66
C ALA A 21 -15.36 -25.46 -0.51
N ILE A 22 -14.69 -24.35 -0.21
CA ILE A 22 -14.17 -23.43 -1.22
C ILE A 22 -13.14 -24.11 -2.14
N LEU A 23 -12.25 -24.94 -1.56
CA LEU A 23 -11.22 -25.69 -2.28
C LEU A 23 -11.80 -26.80 -3.16
N VAL A 24 -12.89 -27.43 -2.72
CA VAL A 24 -13.61 -28.44 -3.50
C VAL A 24 -14.37 -27.78 -4.65
N ASP A 25 -15.10 -26.70 -4.37
CA ASP A 25 -15.86 -25.93 -5.37
C ASP A 25 -14.94 -25.34 -6.46
N SER A 26 -13.71 -24.97 -6.10
CA SER A 26 -12.72 -24.45 -7.06
C SER A 26 -12.00 -25.53 -7.87
N GLY A 27 -12.29 -26.82 -7.63
CA GLY A 27 -11.61 -27.95 -8.29
C GLY A 27 -10.16 -28.17 -7.85
N LYS A 28 -9.70 -27.47 -6.79
CA LYS A 28 -8.33 -27.59 -6.27
C LYS A 28 -8.15 -28.80 -5.34
N LEU A 29 -9.25 -29.30 -4.78
CA LEU A 29 -9.26 -30.42 -3.85
C LEU A 29 -10.41 -31.36 -4.20
N SER A 30 -10.15 -32.68 -4.28
CA SER A 30 -11.25 -33.65 -4.44
C SER A 30 -11.99 -33.84 -3.11
N PRO A 31 -13.30 -34.19 -3.13
CA PRO A 31 -14.06 -34.48 -1.91
C PRO A 31 -13.39 -35.55 -1.03
N GLU A 32 -12.83 -36.59 -1.65
CA GLU A 32 -12.11 -37.69 -0.98
C GLU A 32 -10.85 -37.19 -0.25
N ASN A 33 -10.10 -36.28 -0.89
CA ASN A 33 -8.92 -35.68 -0.29
C ASN A 33 -9.29 -34.71 0.84
N ALA A 34 -10.43 -34.00 0.72
CA ALA A 34 -10.96 -33.18 1.81
C ALA A 34 -11.31 -34.02 3.05
N GLU A 35 -11.90 -35.20 2.88
CA GLU A 35 -12.18 -36.11 4.00
C GLU A 35 -10.89 -36.61 4.68
N ARG A 36 -9.85 -36.91 3.90
CA ARG A 36 -8.53 -37.30 4.44
C ARG A 36 -7.92 -36.19 5.29
N ILE A 37 -8.03 -34.94 4.85
CA ILE A 37 -7.58 -33.77 5.60
C ILE A 37 -8.38 -33.63 6.90
N LEU A 38 -9.72 -33.73 6.86
CA LEU A 38 -10.59 -33.65 8.04
C LEU A 38 -10.33 -34.77 9.06
N ARG A 39 -9.92 -35.96 8.59
CA ARG A 39 -9.52 -37.06 9.47
C ARG A 39 -8.23 -36.73 10.20
N LEU A 40 -7.18 -36.33 9.48
CA LEU A 40 -5.90 -35.95 10.08
C LEU A 40 -6.04 -34.75 11.01
N GLN A 41 -6.88 -33.78 10.64
CA GLN A 41 -7.22 -32.61 11.44
C GLN A 41 -7.76 -33.03 12.83
N ARG A 42 -8.70 -33.99 12.86
CA ARG A 42 -9.29 -34.50 14.11
C ARG A 42 -8.31 -35.37 14.91
N GLU A 43 -7.54 -36.22 14.25
CA GLU A 43 -6.57 -37.10 14.90
C GLU A 43 -5.42 -36.34 15.57
N ARG A 44 -4.97 -35.23 14.96
CA ARG A 44 -3.78 -34.49 15.41
C ARG A 44 -4.08 -33.10 15.98
N GLY A 45 -5.35 -32.68 16.01
CA GLY A 45 -5.75 -31.35 16.47
C GLY A 45 -5.17 -30.20 15.64
N LEU A 46 -4.92 -30.43 14.35
CA LEU A 46 -4.34 -29.43 13.44
C LEU A 46 -5.42 -28.48 12.89
N ARG A 47 -5.00 -27.39 12.23
CA ARG A 47 -5.90 -26.62 11.36
C ARG A 47 -6.03 -27.34 10.02
N PHE A 48 -7.13 -27.10 9.30
CA PHE A 48 -7.38 -27.74 8.01
C PHE A 48 -6.24 -27.53 7.00
N GLY A 49 -5.73 -26.29 6.89
CA GLY A 49 -4.60 -25.98 6.00
C GLY A 49 -3.30 -26.70 6.37
N ASP A 50 -2.96 -26.74 7.66
CA ASP A 50 -1.77 -27.43 8.16
C ASP A 50 -1.82 -28.93 7.86
N ALA A 51 -2.99 -29.55 8.07
CA ALA A 51 -3.22 -30.96 7.73
C ALA A 51 -3.14 -31.21 6.21
N ALA A 52 -3.61 -30.28 5.39
CA ALA A 52 -3.54 -30.39 3.93
C ALA A 52 -2.11 -30.29 3.37
N ILE A 53 -1.32 -29.37 3.90
CA ILE A 53 0.10 -29.21 3.56
C ILE A 53 0.89 -30.44 4.02
N GLN A 54 0.62 -30.93 5.24
CA GLN A 54 1.28 -32.11 5.77
C GLN A 54 1.00 -33.38 4.95
N LEU A 55 -0.19 -33.49 4.36
CA LEU A 55 -0.55 -34.58 3.46
C LEU A 55 0.00 -34.39 2.02
N GLY A 56 0.65 -33.26 1.73
CA GLY A 56 1.15 -32.92 0.40
C GLY A 56 0.04 -32.70 -0.63
N LEU A 57 -1.19 -32.43 -0.18
CA LEU A 57 -2.37 -32.30 -1.04
C LEU A 57 -2.59 -30.88 -1.54
N LEU A 58 -2.11 -29.89 -0.78
CA LEU A 58 -2.24 -28.47 -1.09
C LEU A 58 -0.94 -27.75 -0.73
N SER A 59 -0.63 -26.70 -1.48
CA SER A 59 0.44 -25.76 -1.14
C SER A 59 -0.09 -24.67 -0.20
N GLN A 60 0.81 -23.93 0.45
CA GLN A 60 0.43 -22.73 1.21
C GLN A 60 -0.36 -21.74 0.33
N SER A 61 0.01 -21.61 -0.95
CA SER A 61 -0.68 -20.74 -1.91
C SER A 61 -2.13 -21.15 -2.16
N ASP A 62 -2.44 -22.45 -2.16
CA ASP A 62 -3.82 -22.93 -2.37
C ASP A 62 -4.68 -22.63 -1.13
N ILE A 63 -4.10 -22.77 0.07
CA ILE A 63 -4.76 -22.43 1.33
C ILE A 63 -5.05 -20.92 1.38
N ASP A 64 -4.06 -20.09 1.06
CA ASP A 64 -4.22 -18.65 1.04
C ASP A 64 -5.36 -18.28 0.07
N GLN A 65 -5.38 -18.84 -1.15
CA GLN A 65 -6.42 -18.56 -2.16
C GLN A 65 -7.84 -18.87 -1.65
N ALA A 66 -7.99 -19.97 -0.93
CA ALA A 66 -9.28 -20.33 -0.35
C ALA A 66 -9.67 -19.39 0.80
N LEU A 67 -8.71 -18.94 1.61
CA LEU A 67 -8.94 -17.93 2.64
C LEU A 67 -9.33 -16.57 2.03
N SER A 68 -8.74 -16.16 0.89
CA SER A 68 -9.14 -14.95 0.15
C SER A 68 -10.64 -14.91 -0.10
N ARG A 69 -11.15 -15.99 -0.69
CA ARG A 69 -12.56 -16.14 -1.07
C ARG A 69 -13.45 -16.28 0.15
N GLN A 70 -12.94 -16.88 1.22
CA GLN A 70 -13.69 -17.04 2.47
C GLN A 70 -13.91 -15.71 3.18
N PHE A 71 -12.91 -14.83 3.16
CA PHE A 71 -12.91 -13.56 3.91
C PHE A 71 -13.13 -12.32 3.03
N ASP A 72 -13.45 -12.50 1.75
CA ASP A 72 -13.66 -11.43 0.77
C ASP A 72 -12.50 -10.42 0.73
N TYR A 73 -11.26 -10.94 0.80
CA TYR A 73 -10.06 -10.12 0.92
C TYR A 73 -9.39 -9.98 -0.46
N PRO A 74 -9.41 -8.79 -1.09
CA PRO A 74 -8.88 -8.58 -2.43
C PRO A 74 -7.35 -8.55 -2.39
N TYR A 75 -6.74 -9.64 -2.83
CA TYR A 75 -5.31 -9.68 -3.09
C TYR A 75 -5.05 -10.44 -4.39
N LEU A 76 -3.88 -10.19 -4.97
CA LEU A 76 -3.47 -10.57 -6.30
C LEU A 76 -2.82 -11.94 -6.31
N LEU A 77 -3.09 -12.71 -7.36
CA LEU A 77 -2.34 -13.92 -7.65
C LEU A 77 -1.13 -13.58 -8.53
N LYS A 78 -0.01 -14.26 -8.29
CA LYS A 78 1.22 -14.04 -9.05
C LYS A 78 0.97 -14.28 -10.54
N GLY A 79 1.34 -13.30 -11.36
CA GLY A 79 1.20 -13.34 -12.81
C GLY A 79 -0.14 -12.83 -13.35
N GLU A 80 -1.11 -12.49 -12.49
CA GLU A 80 -2.41 -11.95 -12.92
C GLU A 80 -2.45 -10.41 -12.99
N SER A 81 -1.44 -9.74 -12.43
CA SER A 81 -1.36 -8.28 -12.38
C SER A 81 0.00 -7.77 -12.85
N LYS A 82 0.02 -6.50 -13.30
CA LYS A 82 1.26 -5.77 -13.60
C LYS A 82 1.96 -5.24 -12.35
N VAL A 83 1.30 -5.29 -11.18
CA VAL A 83 1.88 -4.90 -9.91
C VAL A 83 3.05 -5.83 -9.58
N SER A 84 4.20 -5.27 -9.20
CA SER A 84 5.40 -6.02 -8.85
C SER A 84 5.18 -6.88 -7.60
N GLU A 85 5.75 -8.09 -7.57
CA GLU A 85 5.77 -8.94 -6.36
C GLU A 85 6.48 -8.30 -5.16
N LYS A 86 7.24 -7.22 -5.38
CA LYS A 86 7.82 -6.40 -4.30
C LYS A 86 6.73 -5.69 -3.48
N VAL A 87 5.53 -5.49 -4.02
CA VAL A 87 4.36 -5.00 -3.28
C VAL A 87 3.73 -6.18 -2.56
N VAL A 88 4.43 -6.71 -1.54
CA VAL A 88 4.06 -7.94 -0.82
C VAL A 88 2.65 -7.91 -0.23
N ALA A 89 2.16 -6.73 0.18
CA ALA A 89 0.80 -6.54 0.68
C ALA A 89 -0.29 -6.84 -0.36
N ALA A 90 0.04 -6.70 -1.65
CA ALA A 90 -0.85 -7.04 -2.74
C ALA A 90 -0.93 -8.55 -2.98
N TYR A 91 0.06 -9.35 -2.60
CA TYR A 91 0.14 -10.77 -2.98
C TYR A 91 0.10 -11.76 -1.81
N ASN A 92 0.60 -11.37 -0.64
CA ASN A 92 0.82 -12.27 0.49
C ASN A 92 0.21 -11.71 1.78
N PRO A 93 -1.13 -11.60 1.85
CA PRO A 93 -1.82 -10.92 2.94
C PRO A 93 -1.65 -11.59 4.30
N PHE A 94 -1.32 -12.89 4.37
CA PHE A 94 -1.18 -13.63 5.63
C PHE A 94 0.27 -13.71 6.12
N SER A 95 1.21 -13.09 5.39
CA SER A 95 2.61 -13.05 5.82
C SER A 95 2.81 -12.20 7.07
N LYS A 96 3.81 -12.57 7.88
CA LYS A 96 4.23 -11.78 9.05
C LYS A 96 4.61 -10.34 8.68
N GLN A 97 5.18 -10.16 7.49
CA GLN A 97 5.55 -8.87 6.94
C GLN A 97 4.32 -7.99 6.71
N VAL A 98 3.24 -8.54 6.15
CA VAL A 98 2.00 -7.79 5.92
C VAL A 98 1.26 -7.53 7.24
N GLU A 99 1.30 -8.44 8.21
CA GLU A 99 0.81 -8.16 9.56
C GLU A 99 1.54 -6.98 10.23
N ALA A 100 2.88 -6.90 10.07
CA ALA A 100 3.65 -5.76 10.56
C ALA A 100 3.24 -4.44 9.86
N LEU A 101 2.96 -4.48 8.55
CA LEU A 101 2.45 -3.33 7.80
C LEU A 101 1.04 -2.92 8.26
N ARG A 102 0.14 -3.86 8.56
CA ARG A 102 -1.19 -3.56 9.12
C ARG A 102 -1.09 -2.96 10.53
N ALA A 103 -0.17 -3.45 11.35
CA ALA A 103 0.11 -2.89 12.66
C ALA A 103 0.63 -1.45 12.54
N LEU A 104 1.57 -1.20 11.62
CA LEU A 104 2.07 0.14 11.32
C LEU A 104 0.95 1.07 10.83
N ARG A 105 0.13 0.64 9.86
CA ARG A 105 -1.05 1.37 9.38
C ARG A 105 -1.96 1.79 10.54
N SER A 106 -2.28 0.84 11.43
CA SER A 106 -3.18 1.10 12.57
C SER A 106 -2.58 2.11 13.55
N GLN A 107 -1.25 2.08 13.77
CA GLN A 107 -0.57 3.09 14.58
C GLN A 107 -0.59 4.48 13.92
N LEU A 108 -0.41 4.54 12.59
CA LEU A 108 -0.46 5.80 11.85
C LEU A 108 -1.85 6.42 11.85
N MET A 109 -2.91 5.60 11.78
CA MET A 109 -4.30 6.06 11.90
C MET A 109 -4.50 6.82 13.21
N VAL A 110 -4.23 6.17 14.34
CA VAL A 110 -4.42 6.74 15.67
C VAL A 110 -3.51 7.94 15.94
N ARG A 111 -2.28 7.94 15.42
CA ARG A 111 -1.28 8.98 15.72
C ARG A 111 -1.35 10.21 14.82
N TRP A 112 -1.96 10.11 13.65
CA TRP A 112 -1.92 11.19 12.66
C TRP A 112 -3.28 11.42 12.01
N PHE A 113 -3.78 10.44 11.26
CA PHE A 113 -4.95 10.61 10.40
C PHE A 113 -6.26 10.79 11.19
N ASP A 114 -6.42 10.13 12.34
CA ASP A 114 -7.61 10.24 13.20
C ASP A 114 -7.56 11.45 14.16
N VAL A 115 -6.41 12.12 14.26
CA VAL A 115 -6.18 13.22 15.21
C VAL A 115 -6.90 14.50 14.78
N ASP A 116 -6.88 14.81 13.48
CA ASP A 116 -7.57 15.94 12.88
C ASP A 116 -7.99 15.56 11.46
N ALA A 117 -9.23 15.86 11.06
CA ALA A 117 -9.74 15.59 9.72
C ALA A 117 -8.92 16.27 8.61
N LYS A 118 -8.11 17.28 8.93
CA LYS A 118 -7.17 17.93 7.99
C LYS A 118 -5.89 17.12 7.74
N HIS A 119 -5.56 16.16 8.61
CA HIS A 119 -4.37 15.32 8.46
C HIS A 119 -4.61 14.21 7.43
N LYS A 120 -4.53 14.59 6.15
CA LYS A 120 -4.73 13.66 5.02
C LYS A 120 -3.42 13.19 4.39
N ALA A 121 -2.31 13.92 4.59
CA ALA A 121 -1.04 13.63 3.93
C ALA A 121 0.05 13.19 4.91
N LEU A 122 0.90 12.26 4.47
CA LEU A 122 2.06 11.80 5.21
C LEU A 122 3.24 11.56 4.26
N ALA A 123 4.33 12.30 4.47
CA ALA A 123 5.56 12.08 3.73
C ALA A 123 6.32 10.87 4.30
N ILE A 124 6.81 9.98 3.44
CA ILE A 124 7.65 8.86 3.86
C ILE A 124 9.07 9.25 3.48
N VAL A 125 9.96 9.34 4.45
CA VAL A 125 11.32 9.86 4.28
C VAL A 125 12.34 8.84 4.77
N SER A 126 13.57 8.93 4.29
CA SER A 126 14.67 8.11 4.79
C SER A 126 15.98 8.88 4.63
N PRO A 127 16.97 8.70 5.52
CA PRO A 127 18.25 9.38 5.40
C PRO A 127 18.90 9.18 4.04
N GLU A 128 19.03 7.93 3.59
CA GLU A 128 19.78 7.55 2.39
C GLU A 128 18.93 6.81 1.36
N SER A 129 19.49 6.65 0.15
CA SER A 129 18.90 5.80 -0.88
C SER A 129 19.00 4.31 -0.51
N GLY A 130 18.02 3.50 -0.89
CA GLY A 130 18.08 2.04 -0.72
C GLY A 130 17.71 1.53 0.69
N GLU A 131 17.04 2.36 1.49
CA GLU A 131 16.56 2.01 2.83
C GLU A 131 15.15 1.38 2.83
N GLY A 132 14.54 1.25 1.64
CA GLY A 132 13.22 0.65 1.45
C GLY A 132 12.05 1.63 1.63
N ARG A 133 12.28 2.94 1.55
CA ARG A 133 11.24 3.97 1.59
C ARG A 133 10.10 3.71 0.61
N SER A 134 10.40 3.53 -0.68
CA SER A 134 9.41 3.26 -1.73
C SER A 134 8.67 1.93 -1.54
N PHE A 135 9.34 0.95 -0.93
CA PHE A 135 8.74 -0.32 -0.55
C PHE A 135 7.73 -0.14 0.59
N ILE A 136 8.10 0.61 1.64
CA ILE A 136 7.17 0.93 2.73
C ILE A 136 6.00 1.77 2.20
N ALA A 137 6.25 2.74 1.33
CA ALA A 137 5.22 3.59 0.75
C ALA A 137 4.19 2.82 -0.08
N SER A 138 4.65 2.00 -1.03
CA SER A 138 3.77 1.17 -1.86
C SER A 138 2.94 0.19 -1.03
N ASN A 139 3.59 -0.54 -0.11
CA ASN A 139 2.89 -1.52 0.71
C ASN A 139 1.94 -0.89 1.73
N LEU A 140 2.28 0.27 2.31
CA LEU A 140 1.35 1.03 3.15
C LEU A 140 0.13 1.46 2.34
N ALA A 141 0.33 1.96 1.12
CA ALA A 141 -0.77 2.37 0.26
C ALA A 141 -1.75 1.22 0.04
N VAL A 142 -1.26 0.00 -0.23
CA VAL A 142 -2.11 -1.19 -0.37
C VAL A 142 -2.87 -1.53 0.90
N VAL A 143 -2.22 -1.54 2.08
CA VAL A 143 -2.93 -1.90 3.31
C VAL A 143 -3.93 -0.83 3.77
N PHE A 144 -3.73 0.45 3.43
CA PHE A 144 -4.75 1.49 3.62
C PHE A 144 -5.93 1.30 2.66
N SER A 145 -5.66 1.06 1.39
CA SER A 145 -6.67 0.77 0.38
C SER A 145 -7.52 -0.47 0.76
N GLN A 146 -6.90 -1.53 1.26
CA GLN A 146 -7.59 -2.73 1.77
C GLN A 146 -8.46 -2.47 3.02
N LEU A 147 -8.24 -1.35 3.73
CA LEU A 147 -9.12 -0.93 4.83
C LEU A 147 -10.38 -0.22 4.32
N GLY A 148 -10.45 0.09 3.01
CA GLY A 148 -11.52 0.86 2.39
C GLY A 148 -11.24 2.36 2.33
N GLU A 149 -10.03 2.81 2.70
CA GLU A 149 -9.65 4.22 2.59
C GLU A 149 -9.38 4.60 1.13
N ARG A 150 -9.95 5.72 0.68
CA ARG A 150 -9.61 6.29 -0.63
C ARG A 150 -8.15 6.74 -0.59
N THR A 151 -7.27 5.94 -1.17
CA THR A 151 -5.83 6.07 -0.96
C THR A 151 -5.13 6.61 -2.21
N LEU A 152 -4.35 7.66 -2.03
CA LEU A 152 -3.45 8.21 -3.05
C LEU A 152 -1.99 7.97 -2.65
N LEU A 153 -1.22 7.38 -3.54
CA LEU A 153 0.24 7.31 -3.43
C LEU A 153 0.87 8.25 -4.46
N ILE A 154 1.69 9.19 -4.00
CA ILE A 154 2.42 10.14 -4.84
C ILE A 154 3.90 9.76 -4.86
N ASP A 155 4.46 9.54 -6.04
CA ASP A 155 5.90 9.41 -6.24
C ASP A 155 6.50 10.81 -6.44
N ALA A 156 7.01 11.38 -5.35
CA ALA A 156 7.68 12.68 -5.37
C ALA A 156 9.22 12.55 -5.46
N ASP A 157 9.75 11.34 -5.61
CA ASP A 157 11.15 11.12 -6.00
C ASP A 157 11.31 11.28 -7.52
N MET A 158 11.30 12.52 -8.00
CA MET A 158 11.52 12.80 -9.42
C MET A 158 12.95 12.51 -9.89
N ARG A 159 13.86 12.16 -8.96
CA ARG A 159 15.28 11.90 -9.24
C ARG A 159 15.50 10.43 -9.59
N LYS A 160 14.84 9.52 -8.87
CA LYS A 160 14.86 8.06 -9.09
C LYS A 160 13.46 7.46 -8.86
N PRO A 161 12.46 7.82 -9.69
CA PRO A 161 11.09 7.38 -9.49
C PRO A 161 10.96 5.87 -9.72
N CYS A 162 10.13 5.21 -8.93
CA CYS A 162 9.97 3.75 -9.02
C CYS A 162 8.56 3.24 -8.72
N GLN A 163 7.62 4.09 -8.28
CA GLN A 163 6.26 3.64 -7.98
C GLN A 163 5.54 3.16 -9.24
N HIS A 164 5.77 3.82 -10.38
CA HIS A 164 5.21 3.39 -11.65
C HIS A 164 5.68 1.97 -12.05
N GLU A 165 6.93 1.59 -11.74
CA GLU A 165 7.44 0.23 -11.95
C GLU A 165 6.82 -0.76 -10.97
N LEU A 166 6.65 -0.35 -9.71
CA LEU A 166 6.04 -1.18 -8.66
C LEU A 166 4.56 -1.49 -8.94
N PHE A 167 3.83 -0.59 -9.58
CA PHE A 167 2.41 -0.77 -9.90
C PHE A 167 2.14 -1.10 -11.37
N GLY A 168 3.17 -1.15 -12.22
CA GLY A 168 3.03 -1.47 -13.65
C GLY A 168 2.28 -0.38 -14.45
N LEU A 169 2.53 0.89 -14.11
CA LEU A 169 1.86 2.07 -14.63
C LEU A 169 2.73 2.84 -15.64
N ASP A 170 2.11 3.70 -16.45
CA ASP A 170 2.85 4.60 -17.35
C ASP A 170 3.42 5.80 -16.58
N ASN A 171 4.57 6.33 -17.02
CA ASN A 171 5.25 7.45 -16.37
C ASN A 171 5.50 8.64 -17.32
N ARG A 172 4.76 8.74 -18.44
CA ARG A 172 4.85 9.85 -19.40
C ARG A 172 4.22 11.12 -18.83
N ASN A 173 3.13 10.96 -18.09
CA ASN A 173 2.47 12.00 -17.30
C ASN A 173 2.62 11.67 -15.82
N GLY A 174 2.79 12.69 -14.99
CA GLY A 174 2.97 12.52 -13.56
C GLY A 174 3.16 13.85 -12.85
N LEU A 175 3.57 13.79 -11.58
CA LEU A 175 3.72 14.94 -10.69
C LEU A 175 4.51 16.10 -11.34
N SER A 176 5.63 15.79 -12.01
CA SER A 176 6.46 16.79 -12.66
C SER A 176 5.78 17.48 -13.85
N GLY A 177 4.91 16.76 -14.56
CA GLY A 177 4.10 17.29 -15.65
C GLY A 177 3.00 18.21 -15.13
N VAL A 178 2.30 17.77 -14.08
CA VAL A 178 1.19 18.52 -13.48
C VAL A 178 1.68 19.82 -12.86
N ILE A 179 2.73 19.80 -12.02
CA ILE A 179 3.23 21.02 -11.38
C ILE A 179 3.81 22.00 -12.41
N ALA A 180 4.35 21.48 -13.52
CA ALA A 180 4.85 22.30 -14.62
C ALA A 180 3.73 22.84 -15.55
N GLY A 181 2.48 22.43 -15.36
CA GLY A 181 1.36 22.79 -16.23
C GLY A 181 1.41 22.15 -17.62
N ARG A 182 2.11 21.01 -17.76
CA ARG A 182 2.29 20.30 -19.03
C ARG A 182 1.25 19.20 -19.27
N CYS A 183 0.58 18.73 -18.21
CA CYS A 183 -0.58 17.83 -18.28
C CYS A 183 -1.55 18.15 -17.15
N THR A 184 -2.78 17.64 -17.26
CA THR A 184 -3.79 17.81 -16.20
C THR A 184 -3.61 16.75 -15.12
N VAL A 185 -4.18 17.00 -13.94
CA VAL A 185 -4.26 16.01 -12.85
C VAL A 185 -4.96 14.72 -13.32
N ALA A 186 -6.05 14.87 -14.07
CA ALA A 186 -6.83 13.74 -14.58
C ALA A 186 -6.02 12.85 -15.54
N ASP A 187 -5.11 13.44 -16.32
CA ASP A 187 -4.23 12.69 -17.24
C ASP A 187 -3.09 11.96 -16.51
N ALA A 188 -2.77 12.37 -15.28
CA ALA A 188 -1.62 11.89 -14.53
C ALA A 188 -2.00 10.87 -13.45
N LEU A 189 -3.18 11.00 -12.82
CA LEU A 189 -3.68 10.05 -11.83
C LEU A 189 -4.04 8.72 -12.49
N GLN A 190 -3.50 7.63 -11.96
CA GLN A 190 -3.75 6.29 -12.46
C GLN A 190 -4.28 5.40 -11.35
N ARG A 191 -5.52 4.91 -11.52
CA ARG A 191 -6.07 3.87 -10.64
C ARG A 191 -5.34 2.56 -10.87
N VAL A 192 -5.14 1.79 -9.81
CA VAL A 192 -4.64 0.41 -9.91
C VAL A 192 -5.86 -0.52 -9.93
N PRO A 193 -6.31 -1.04 -11.09
CA PRO A 193 -7.61 -1.71 -11.21
C PRO A 193 -7.74 -2.95 -10.32
N ASP A 194 -6.61 -3.57 -10.05
CA ASP A 194 -6.50 -4.81 -9.30
C ASP A 194 -6.59 -4.60 -7.78
N LEU A 195 -6.53 -3.35 -7.31
CA LEU A 195 -6.53 -2.99 -5.89
C LEU A 195 -7.68 -2.04 -5.55
N LEU A 196 -8.27 -2.21 -4.36
CA LEU A 196 -9.45 -1.46 -3.93
C LEU A 196 -9.13 0.03 -3.71
N ASP A 197 -9.76 0.96 -4.41
CA ASP A 197 -9.66 2.41 -4.16
C ASP A 197 -8.22 2.97 -3.99
N LEU A 198 -7.25 2.35 -4.70
CA LEU A 198 -5.88 2.81 -4.76
C LEU A 198 -5.62 3.58 -6.06
N THR A 199 -5.18 4.82 -5.91
CA THR A 199 -4.71 5.67 -7.01
C THR A 199 -3.23 6.01 -6.81
N VAL A 200 -2.48 6.04 -7.90
CA VAL A 200 -1.07 6.42 -7.91
C VAL A 200 -0.88 7.63 -8.81
N LEU A 201 -0.16 8.63 -8.29
CA LEU A 201 0.41 9.73 -9.07
C LEU A 201 1.91 9.44 -9.25
N PRO A 202 2.33 8.91 -10.41
CA PRO A 202 3.75 8.67 -10.67
C PRO A 202 4.50 10.00 -10.81
N ALA A 203 5.83 9.97 -10.72
CA ALA A 203 6.63 11.20 -10.72
C ALA A 203 6.57 11.96 -12.05
N GLY A 204 6.36 11.24 -13.15
CA GLY A 204 6.46 11.75 -14.52
C GLY A 204 7.90 11.82 -15.02
N PRO A 205 8.12 12.47 -16.17
CA PRO A 205 9.46 12.67 -16.72
C PRO A 205 10.34 13.47 -15.75
N THR A 206 11.57 13.03 -15.54
CA THR A 206 12.54 13.71 -14.67
C THR A 206 12.77 15.16 -15.15
N PRO A 207 12.42 16.18 -14.36
CA PRO A 207 12.69 17.56 -14.70
C PRO A 207 14.17 17.89 -14.43
N PRO A 208 14.74 18.90 -15.10
CA PRO A 208 16.11 19.35 -14.82
C PRO A 208 16.27 19.97 -13.42
N ASN A 209 15.17 20.42 -12.82
CA ASN A 209 15.12 21.18 -11.57
C ASN A 209 13.97 20.71 -10.64
N PRO A 210 14.05 19.50 -10.04
CA PRO A 210 12.98 18.94 -9.21
C PRO A 210 12.61 19.78 -8.00
N GLN A 211 13.60 20.31 -7.29
CA GLN A 211 13.41 21.03 -6.04
C GLN A 211 12.66 22.36 -6.26
N GLU A 212 13.02 23.10 -7.30
CA GLU A 212 12.36 24.35 -7.70
C GLU A 212 10.92 24.11 -8.12
N LEU A 213 10.64 22.95 -8.72
CA LEU A 213 9.30 22.57 -9.11
C LEU A 213 8.43 22.28 -7.87
N LEU A 214 8.94 21.49 -6.93
CA LEU A 214 8.27 21.19 -5.65
C LEU A 214 8.06 22.44 -4.77
N GLY A 215 8.91 23.46 -4.92
CA GLY A 215 8.80 24.73 -4.20
C GLY A 215 7.67 25.64 -4.68
N ARG A 216 7.03 25.34 -5.81
CA ARG A 216 5.96 26.17 -6.37
C ARG A 216 4.68 26.11 -5.52
N PRO A 217 3.91 27.20 -5.43
CA PRO A 217 2.62 27.21 -4.73
C PRO A 217 1.65 26.14 -5.22
N ASN A 218 1.70 25.80 -6.51
CA ASN A 218 0.84 24.80 -7.15
C ASN A 218 0.94 23.42 -6.48
N PHE A 219 2.09 23.05 -5.92
CA PHE A 219 2.21 21.75 -5.23
C PHE A 219 1.39 21.74 -3.93
N THR A 220 1.39 22.84 -3.17
CA THR A 220 0.59 22.95 -1.93
C THR A 220 -0.91 22.98 -2.25
N GLN A 221 -1.30 23.71 -3.29
CA GLN A 221 -2.69 23.73 -3.74
C GLN A 221 -3.15 22.33 -4.16
N MET A 222 -2.33 21.62 -4.93
CA MET A 222 -2.62 20.26 -5.38
C MET A 222 -2.86 19.30 -4.22
N LEU A 223 -2.03 19.33 -3.17
CA LEU A 223 -2.25 18.52 -1.96
C LEU A 223 -3.55 18.89 -1.24
N THR A 224 -3.92 20.17 -1.24
CA THR A 224 -5.18 20.66 -0.65
C THR A 224 -6.40 20.15 -1.43
N ASP A 225 -6.30 20.15 -2.76
CA ASP A 225 -7.36 19.66 -3.64
C ASP A 225 -7.51 18.13 -3.48
N PHE A 226 -6.40 17.39 -3.46
CA PHE A 226 -6.42 15.94 -3.22
C PHE A 226 -6.99 15.55 -1.86
N ALA A 227 -6.83 16.38 -0.83
CA ALA A 227 -7.39 16.12 0.49
C ALA A 227 -8.94 16.11 0.51
N GLN A 228 -9.61 16.58 -0.56
CA GLN A 228 -11.07 16.46 -0.70
C GLN A 228 -11.51 15.09 -1.23
N ASP A 229 -10.69 14.50 -2.11
CA ASP A 229 -11.03 13.27 -2.83
C ASP A 229 -10.46 12.01 -2.18
N PHE A 230 -9.40 12.15 -1.38
CA PHE A 230 -8.67 11.06 -0.75
C PHE A 230 -8.67 11.18 0.77
N ASP A 231 -8.80 10.03 1.43
CA ASP A 231 -8.75 9.92 2.89
C ASP A 231 -7.31 9.80 3.40
N VAL A 232 -6.46 9.17 2.60
CA VAL A 232 -5.04 8.95 2.90
C VAL A 232 -4.18 9.28 1.68
N ILE A 233 -3.22 10.18 1.85
CA ILE A 233 -2.24 10.58 0.85
C ILE A 233 -0.85 10.24 1.36
N LEU A 234 -0.20 9.24 0.77
CA LEU A 234 1.18 8.87 1.07
C LEU A 234 2.10 9.47 0.02
N ILE A 235 3.20 10.08 0.45
CA ILE A 235 4.15 10.74 -0.47
C ILE A 235 5.53 10.10 -0.31
N ASP A 236 5.97 9.38 -1.33
CA ASP A 236 7.33 8.85 -1.42
C ASP A 236 8.29 9.98 -1.83
N THR A 237 9.33 10.23 -1.05
CA THR A 237 10.28 11.34 -1.27
C THR A 237 11.59 10.85 -1.87
N PRO A 238 12.55 11.72 -2.24
CA PRO A 238 13.94 11.31 -2.46
C PRO A 238 14.73 11.21 -1.14
N SER A 239 16.00 10.79 -1.24
CA SER A 239 16.96 10.69 -0.12
C SER A 239 17.08 12.01 0.66
N GLY A 240 16.90 11.97 1.99
CA GLY A 240 16.80 13.15 2.84
C GLY A 240 18.13 13.82 3.20
N THR A 241 19.24 13.08 3.20
CA THR A 241 20.58 13.67 3.43
C THR A 241 21.17 14.27 2.15
N GLN A 242 20.83 13.70 0.99
CA GLN A 242 21.37 14.11 -0.30
C GLN A 242 20.60 15.30 -0.90
N TYR A 243 19.31 15.42 -0.59
CA TYR A 243 18.42 16.38 -1.21
C TYR A 243 17.46 17.01 -0.21
N ALA A 244 17.18 18.30 -0.37
CA ALA A 244 16.27 19.04 0.51
C ALA A 244 14.78 18.82 0.17
N ASP A 245 14.50 18.17 -0.97
CA ASP A 245 13.16 17.90 -1.51
C ASP A 245 12.26 17.21 -0.46
N GLY A 246 12.79 16.21 0.26
CA GLY A 246 12.04 15.47 1.29
C GLY A 246 11.59 16.34 2.47
N ASN A 247 12.43 17.29 2.91
CA ASN A 247 12.07 18.23 3.97
C ASN A 247 10.93 19.16 3.51
N MET A 248 11.02 19.66 2.28
CA MET A 248 10.00 20.54 1.71
C MET A 248 8.67 19.81 1.55
N ILE A 249 8.68 18.59 1.00
CA ILE A 249 7.50 17.75 0.87
C ILE A 249 6.87 17.49 2.24
N SER A 250 7.68 17.14 3.24
CA SER A 250 7.20 16.87 4.59
C SER A 250 6.57 18.12 5.25
N ALA A 251 7.16 19.31 5.03
CA ALA A 251 6.58 20.57 5.50
C ALA A 251 5.23 20.88 4.85
N ARG A 252 5.02 20.49 3.58
CA ARG A 252 3.71 20.65 2.92
C ARG A 252 2.71 19.58 3.32
N ALA A 253 3.16 18.36 3.60
CA ALA A 253 2.33 17.27 4.11
C ALA A 253 1.91 17.49 5.57
N GLY A 254 2.68 18.26 6.34
CA GLY A 254 2.49 18.50 7.78
C GLY A 254 3.16 17.47 8.68
N ALA A 255 3.46 16.29 8.15
CA ALA A 255 4.13 15.23 8.88
C ALA A 255 4.98 14.31 8.02
N SER A 256 5.87 13.58 8.68
CA SER A 256 6.69 12.54 8.08
C SER A 256 6.78 11.25 8.91
N LEU A 257 6.94 10.14 8.20
CA LEU A 257 7.31 8.83 8.71
C LEU A 257 8.75 8.52 8.27
N MET A 258 9.65 8.31 9.23
CA MET A 258 11.04 8.01 8.92
C MET A 258 11.26 6.51 8.73
N VAL A 259 11.83 6.11 7.60
CA VAL A 259 12.24 4.72 7.33
C VAL A 259 13.74 4.62 7.53
N VAL A 260 14.18 3.61 8.27
CA VAL A 260 15.58 3.27 8.49
C VAL A 260 15.80 1.80 8.21
N ARG A 261 16.97 1.43 7.71
CA ARG A 261 17.32 0.04 7.37
C ARG A 261 18.26 -0.55 8.41
N THR A 262 17.88 -1.71 8.96
CA THR A 262 18.66 -2.45 9.94
C THR A 262 20.06 -2.74 9.40
N HIS A 263 21.09 -2.54 10.23
CA HIS A 263 22.51 -2.76 9.90
C HIS A 263 23.08 -1.94 8.73
N VAL A 264 22.32 -0.98 8.18
CA VAL A 264 22.76 -0.14 7.06
C VAL A 264 22.71 1.33 7.42
N THR A 265 21.60 1.81 7.98
CA THR A 265 21.43 3.24 8.27
C THR A 265 22.26 3.66 9.48
N HIS A 266 23.14 4.65 9.31
CA HIS A 266 23.90 5.22 10.41
C HIS A 266 23.03 6.10 11.30
N ILE A 267 23.11 5.91 12.63
CA ILE A 267 22.36 6.71 13.62
C ILE A 267 22.64 8.21 13.49
N SER A 268 23.85 8.61 13.10
CA SER A 268 24.18 10.02 12.84
C SER A 268 23.30 10.61 11.74
N ALA A 269 23.10 9.90 10.63
CA ALA A 269 22.26 10.34 9.52
C ALA A 269 20.78 10.43 9.93
N VAL A 270 20.29 9.49 10.75
CA VAL A 270 18.95 9.53 11.35
C VAL A 270 18.77 10.79 12.18
N ARG A 271 19.74 11.10 13.05
CA ARG A 271 19.71 12.30 13.90
C ARG A 271 19.70 13.59 13.07
N THR A 272 20.58 13.70 12.08
CA THR A 272 20.62 14.85 11.19
C THR A 272 19.28 15.07 10.48
N LEU A 273 18.68 14.00 9.95
CA LEU A 273 17.37 14.12 9.28
C LEU A 273 16.27 14.52 10.27
N ALA A 274 16.25 13.96 11.47
CA ALA A 274 15.27 14.32 12.51
C ALA A 274 15.41 15.78 12.96
N GLU A 275 16.66 16.28 13.10
CA GLU A 275 16.96 17.68 13.41
C GLU A 275 16.49 18.61 12.30
N HIS A 276 16.66 18.23 11.03
CA HIS A 276 16.13 18.98 9.88
C HIS A 276 14.60 19.05 9.88
N MET A 277 13.92 17.92 10.13
CA MET A 277 12.44 17.89 10.22
C MET A 277 11.93 18.77 11.35
N THR A 278 12.57 18.68 12.52
CA THR A 278 12.21 19.51 13.69
C THR A 278 12.39 21.00 13.38
N SER A 279 13.50 21.37 12.75
CA SER A 279 13.78 22.77 12.35
C SER A 279 12.77 23.29 11.32
N ALA A 280 12.28 22.41 10.44
CA ALA A 280 11.24 22.70 9.46
C ALA A 280 9.80 22.65 10.04
N HIS A 281 9.64 22.47 11.35
CA HIS A 281 8.35 22.35 12.03
C HIS A 281 7.48 21.20 11.47
N VAL A 282 8.13 20.12 11.02
CA VAL A 282 7.49 18.89 10.54
C VAL A 282 7.29 17.94 11.71
N ALA A 283 6.07 17.43 11.89
CA ALA A 283 5.80 16.38 12.86
C ALA A 283 6.38 15.04 12.38
N VAL A 284 7.33 14.46 13.12
CA VAL A 284 7.79 13.08 12.87
C VAL A 284 6.87 12.13 13.64
N VAL A 285 5.93 11.48 12.94
CA VAL A 285 4.89 10.61 13.55
C VAL A 285 5.50 9.34 14.14
N GLY A 286 6.66 8.93 13.62
CA GLY A 286 7.43 7.81 14.13
C GLY A 286 8.53 7.38 13.17
N SER A 287 9.13 6.23 13.49
CA SER A 287 10.15 5.59 12.68
C SER A 287 9.82 4.11 12.43
N VAL A 288 10.14 3.62 11.24
CA VAL A 288 10.03 2.22 10.83
C VAL A 288 11.42 1.66 10.61
N VAL A 289 11.73 0.56 11.30
CA VAL A 289 12.95 -0.20 11.07
C VAL A 289 12.64 -1.30 10.05
N ASN A 290 13.35 -1.30 8.93
CA ASN A 290 13.12 -2.18 7.81
C ASN A 290 14.33 -3.10 7.57
N GLU A 291 14.04 -4.36 7.23
CA GLU A 291 15.02 -5.32 6.73
C GLU A 291 14.77 -5.50 5.24
N PHE A 292 15.21 -4.53 4.44
CA PHE A 292 15.08 -4.53 2.98
C PHE A 292 16.10 -5.46 2.31
#